data_AF-A0A3C2C8M8-F1
#
_entry.id   AF-A0A3C2C8M8-F1
#
_cell.length_a   1.000
_cell.length_b   1.000
_cell.length_c   1.000
_cell.angle_alpha   90.00
_cell.angle_beta   90.00
_cell.angle_gamma   90.00
#
_symmetry.space_group_name_H-M   'P 1'
#
loop_
_entity.id
_entity.type
_entity.pdbx_description
1 polymer ?
#
loop_
_entity_poly.entity_id
_entity_poly.type
_entity_poly.pdbx_seq_one_letter_code
_entity_poly.pdbx_strand_id
1 'polypeptide(L)'
;MRKAEVRAEDILRRPRRQRLFPAPVSSPIKLDAFQEKAIAFLLDGYSVLVAAPTGTGKTLIAEKLLEKILAQDGAGAVYTSPLKALSNQKYRDFGRLFGQDRVGLITGDLSINEAAPLLVMTTEIF
;
A
#
# COMPACT_ATOMS: atom_id res chain seq x y z
N MET A 1 45.04 -2.07 -54.12
CA MET A 1 44.46 -2.97 -53.11
C MET A 1 44.64 -2.33 -51.73
N ARG A 2 43.68 -2.11 -50.83
CA ARG A 2 42.21 -1.93 -50.80
C ARG A 2 42.02 -0.85 -49.72
N LYS A 3 41.25 0.23 -49.97
CA LYS A 3 40.82 1.17 -48.92
C LYS A 3 39.62 0.55 -48.19
N ALA A 4 39.59 0.63 -46.86
CA ALA A 4 38.43 0.29 -46.05
C ALA A 4 37.76 1.60 -45.58
N GLU A 5 36.55 1.86 -46.08
CA GLU A 5 35.63 2.84 -45.51
C GLU A 5 34.81 2.15 -44.42
N VAL A 6 34.75 2.76 -43.24
CA VAL A 6 33.81 2.39 -42.17
C VAL A 6 32.67 3.40 -42.22
N ARG A 7 31.46 2.93 -42.55
CA ARG A 7 30.26 3.77 -42.60
C ARG A 7 29.63 3.83 -41.20
N ALA A 8 29.00 4.96 -40.87
CA ALA A 8 28.34 5.21 -39.58
C ALA A 8 27.13 4.30 -39.29
N GLU A 9 26.83 3.36 -40.17
CA GLU A 9 25.68 2.44 -40.14
C GLU A 9 25.97 1.16 -39.33
N ASP A 10 27.24 0.87 -39.06
CA ASP A 10 27.68 -0.31 -38.28
C ASP A 10 27.45 -0.17 -36.75
N ILE A 11 26.70 0.84 -36.32
CA ILE A 11 26.49 1.20 -34.90
C ILE A 11 25.40 0.38 -34.19
N LEU A 12 24.54 -0.40 -34.87
CA LEU A 12 23.41 -1.05 -34.18
C LEU A 12 23.39 -2.57 -34.32
N ARG A 13 24.01 -3.25 -33.33
CA ARG A 13 23.46 -4.42 -32.60
C ARG A 13 24.49 -5.00 -31.64
N ARG A 14 24.77 -4.29 -30.54
CA ARG A 14 25.29 -4.96 -29.33
C ARG A 14 24.09 -5.45 -28.52
N PRO A 15 23.93 -6.77 -28.27
CA PRO A 15 22.88 -7.22 -27.37
C PRO A 15 23.16 -6.64 -25.99
N ARG A 16 22.27 -5.78 -25.49
CA ARG A 16 22.30 -5.36 -24.08
C ARG A 16 22.20 -6.64 -23.26
N ARG A 17 23.27 -7.02 -22.57
CA ARG A 17 23.19 -8.00 -21.46
C ARG A 17 22.23 -7.39 -20.44
N GLN A 18 20.95 -7.73 -20.52
CA GLN A 18 20.02 -7.54 -19.42
C GLN A 18 20.60 -8.36 -18.27
N ARG A 19 21.16 -7.68 -17.26
CA ARG A 19 21.31 -8.30 -15.95
C ARG A 19 19.90 -8.65 -15.52
N LEU A 20 19.57 -9.94 -15.62
CA LEU A 20 18.38 -10.48 -15.01
C LEU A 20 18.60 -10.32 -13.50
N PHE A 21 18.08 -9.25 -12.92
CA PHE A 21 17.96 -9.20 -11.47
C PHE A 21 16.99 -10.32 -11.11
N PRO A 22 17.36 -11.26 -10.22
CA PRO A 22 16.39 -12.20 -9.72
C PRO A 22 15.22 -11.38 -9.17
N ALA A 23 13.99 -11.76 -9.54
CA ALA A 23 12.80 -11.15 -8.97
C ALA A 23 12.96 -11.15 -7.44
N PRO A 24 12.68 -10.03 -6.74
CA PRO A 24 12.83 -9.99 -5.30
C PRO A 24 12.03 -11.15 -4.71
N VAL A 25 12.74 -12.05 -4.01
CA VAL A 25 12.12 -13.18 -3.34
C VAL A 25 11.23 -12.59 -2.25
N SER A 26 9.91 -12.67 -2.43
CA SER A 26 8.96 -12.18 -1.43
C SER A 26 8.93 -13.16 -0.27
N SER A 27 9.85 -13.00 0.68
CA SER A 27 9.75 -13.67 1.96
C SER A 27 8.54 -13.12 2.71
N PRO A 28 7.75 -13.96 3.40
CA PRO A 28 6.64 -13.48 4.21
C PRO A 28 7.15 -12.49 5.26
N ILE A 29 6.46 -11.36 5.38
CA ILE A 29 6.79 -10.32 6.36
C ILE A 29 6.64 -10.92 7.76
N LYS A 30 7.72 -10.95 8.53
CA LYS A 30 7.67 -11.29 9.96
C LYS A 30 7.26 -10.05 10.74
N LEU A 31 6.26 -10.19 11.60
CA LEU A 31 5.80 -9.11 12.47
C LEU A 31 6.76 -8.92 13.64
N ASP A 32 6.89 -7.68 14.09
CA ASP A 32 7.56 -7.35 15.35
C ASP A 32 6.65 -7.65 16.53
N ALA A 33 7.23 -7.95 17.70
CA ALA A 33 6.48 -8.31 18.90
C ALA A 33 5.40 -7.28 19.30
N PHE A 34 5.66 -5.99 19.09
CA PHE A 34 4.67 -4.95 19.40
C PHE A 34 3.49 -4.97 18.42
N GLN A 35 3.73 -5.34 17.16
CA GLN A 35 2.69 -5.47 16.13
C GLN A 35 1.82 -6.67 16.43
N GLU A 36 2.42 -7.83 16.73
CA GLU A 36 1.70 -9.05 17.13
C GLU A 36 0.81 -8.80 18.35
N LYS A 37 1.37 -8.17 19.39
CA LYS A 37 0.63 -7.84 20.61
C LYS A 37 -0.53 -6.87 20.33
N ALA A 38 -0.30 -5.82 19.53
CA ALA A 38 -1.36 -4.87 19.18
C ALA A 38 -2.49 -5.54 18.40
N ILE A 39 -2.15 -6.38 17.41
CA ILE A 39 -3.14 -7.14 16.63
C ILE A 39 -3.94 -8.05 17.55
N ALA A 40 -3.29 -8.83 18.44
CA ALA A 40 -3.98 -9.71 19.37
C ALA A 40 -5.04 -8.98 20.20
N PHE A 41 -4.68 -7.85 20.83
CA PHE A 41 -5.65 -7.04 21.59
C PHE A 41 -6.78 -6.48 20.73
N LEU A 42 -6.50 -6.02 19.51
CA LEU A 42 -7.54 -5.57 18.58
C LEU A 42 -8.49 -6.71 18.22
N LEU A 43 -7.96 -7.93 18.03
CA LEU A 43 -8.78 -9.11 17.69
C LEU A 43 -9.68 -9.57 18.84
N ASP A 44 -9.26 -9.32 20.08
CA ASP A 44 -10.03 -9.57 21.30
C ASP A 44 -11.03 -8.45 21.63
N GLY A 45 -11.14 -7.43 20.76
CA GLY A 45 -12.12 -6.35 20.89
C GLY A 45 -11.66 -5.15 21.72
N TYR A 46 -10.38 -5.09 22.11
CA TYR A 46 -9.83 -3.92 22.80
C TYR A 46 -9.49 -2.80 21.82
N SER A 47 -9.57 -1.55 22.31
CA SER A 47 -8.96 -0.41 21.62
C SER A 47 -7.47 -0.32 21.97
N VAL A 48 -6.63 -0.03 20.97
CA VAL A 48 -5.17 0.00 21.14
C VAL A 48 -4.60 1.35 20.68
N LEU A 49 -3.75 1.94 21.51
CA LEU A 49 -2.89 3.07 21.14
C LEU A 49 -1.47 2.56 20.88
N VAL A 50 -0.98 2.71 19.66
CA VAL A 50 0.39 2.28 19.27
C VAL A 50 1.30 3.49 19.10
N ALA A 51 2.26 3.65 20.00
CA ALA A 51 3.31 4.66 19.90
C ALA A 51 4.64 4.00 19.49
N ALA A 52 5.07 4.22 18.25
CA ALA A 52 6.37 3.77 17.74
C ALA A 52 6.92 4.76 16.70
N PRO A 53 8.25 4.85 16.48
CA PRO A 53 8.86 5.73 15.48
C PRO A 53 8.32 5.52 14.05
N THR A 54 8.48 6.50 13.17
CA THR A 54 8.20 6.31 11.74
C THR A 54 9.14 5.27 11.15
N GLY A 55 8.69 4.53 10.12
CA GLY A 55 9.46 3.45 9.50
C GLY A 55 9.39 2.09 10.21
N THR A 56 8.82 1.99 11.42
CA THR A 56 8.68 0.70 12.15
C THR A 56 7.49 -0.16 11.73
N GLY A 57 6.85 0.16 10.60
CA GLY A 57 5.76 -0.67 10.07
C GLY A 57 4.44 -0.61 10.85
N LYS A 58 4.15 0.44 11.64
CA LYS A 58 2.86 0.60 12.36
C LYS A 58 1.63 0.32 11.47
N THR A 59 1.70 0.70 10.20
CA THR A 59 0.65 0.47 9.21
C THR A 59 0.24 -1.00 9.07
N LEU A 60 1.18 -1.95 9.26
CA LEU A 60 0.89 -3.39 9.18
C LEU A 60 -0.17 -3.82 10.20
N ILE A 61 -0.22 -3.17 11.37
CA ILE A 61 -1.24 -3.43 12.39
C ILE A 61 -2.62 -3.07 11.84
N ALA A 62 -2.75 -1.90 11.21
CA ALA A 62 -4.00 -1.46 10.60
C ALA A 62 -4.40 -2.35 9.42
N GLU A 63 -3.46 -2.70 8.54
CA GLU A 63 -3.71 -3.57 7.39
C GLU A 63 -4.24 -4.95 7.82
N LYS A 64 -3.65 -5.55 8.87
CA LYS A 64 -4.14 -6.83 9.42
C LYS A 64 -5.52 -6.74 10.06
N LEU A 65 -5.82 -5.64 10.73
CA LEU A 65 -7.16 -5.41 11.26
C LEU A 65 -8.18 -5.26 10.12
N LEU A 66 -7.85 -4.49 9.08
CA LEU A 66 -8.69 -4.26 7.91
C LEU A 66 -8.96 -5.55 7.13
N GLU A 67 -7.95 -6.42 6.95
CA GLU A 67 -8.13 -7.75 6.35
C GLU A 67 -9.24 -8.54 7.07
N LYS A 68 -9.25 -8.54 8.40
CA LYS A 68 -10.28 -9.24 9.19
C LYS A 68 -11.65 -8.57 9.10
N ILE A 69 -11.71 -7.23 9.21
CA ILE A 69 -12.98 -6.49 9.17
C ILE A 69 -13.64 -6.67 7.80
N LEU A 70 -12.88 -6.53 6.71
CA LEU A 70 -13.41 -6.62 5.34
C LEU A 70 -13.78 -8.05 4.90
N ALA A 71 -13.42 -9.06 5.70
CA ALA A 71 -13.86 -10.43 5.52
C ALA A 71 -15.19 -10.73 6.23
N GLN A 72 -15.70 -9.80 7.04
CA GLN A 72 -16.96 -9.93 7.78
C GLN A 72 -18.08 -9.19 7.06
N ASP A 73 -19.16 -9.89 6.75
CA ASP A 73 -20.32 -9.31 6.09
C ASP A 73 -20.97 -8.22 6.96
N GLY A 74 -21.22 -7.06 6.36
CA GLY A 74 -21.85 -5.91 7.02
C GLY A 74 -20.93 -5.11 7.95
N ALA A 75 -19.65 -5.50 8.08
CA ALA A 75 -18.67 -4.72 8.83
C ALA A 75 -18.00 -3.65 7.94
N GLY A 76 -17.54 -2.57 8.55
CA GLY A 76 -16.85 -1.48 7.87
C GLY A 76 -15.82 -0.80 8.76
N ALA A 77 -14.91 -0.05 8.14
CA ALA A 77 -13.85 0.67 8.82
C ALA A 77 -13.59 2.04 8.20
N VAL A 78 -13.17 2.97 9.06
CA VAL A 78 -12.69 4.29 8.65
C VAL A 78 -11.19 4.38 8.94
N TYR A 79 -10.41 4.75 7.93
CA TYR A 79 -9.00 5.08 8.07
C TYR A 79 -8.82 6.59 7.91
N THR A 80 -8.36 7.26 8.95
CA THR A 80 -8.12 8.70 8.94
C THR A 80 -6.64 9.05 8.78
N SER A 81 -6.37 10.15 8.08
CA SER A 81 -5.05 10.74 7.97
C SER A 81 -5.17 12.27 8.02
N PRO A 82 -4.24 12.99 8.67
CA PRO A 82 -4.33 14.45 8.80
C PRO A 82 -4.05 15.20 7.49
N LEU A 83 -3.51 14.53 6.47
CA LEU A 83 -3.15 15.16 5.20
C LEU A 83 -3.83 14.48 4.02
N LYS A 84 -4.45 15.29 3.16
CA LYS A 84 -5.08 14.84 1.90
C LYS A 84 -4.14 14.00 1.03
N ALA A 85 -2.88 14.42 0.90
CA ALA A 85 -1.90 13.69 0.08
C ALA A 85 -1.69 12.25 0.59
N LEU A 86 -1.64 12.06 1.92
CA LEU A 86 -1.51 10.76 2.56
C LEU A 86 -2.81 9.94 2.48
N SER A 87 -3.98 10.58 2.60
CA SER A 87 -5.27 9.93 2.36
C SER A 87 -5.37 9.41 0.92
N ASN A 88 -4.97 10.22 -0.06
CA ASN A 88 -4.94 9.82 -1.47
C ASN A 88 -3.97 8.67 -1.73
N GLN A 89 -2.81 8.68 -1.06
CA GLN A 89 -1.86 7.56 -1.12
C GLN A 89 -2.49 6.29 -0.55
N LYS A 90 -3.12 6.38 0.63
CA LYS A 90 -3.75 5.22 1.28
C LYS A 90 -4.94 4.67 0.52
N TYR A 91 -5.75 5.53 -0.10
CA TYR A 91 -6.80 5.09 -1.02
C TYR A 91 -6.25 4.20 -2.15
N ARG A 92 -5.14 4.59 -2.77
CA ARG A 92 -4.49 3.78 -3.83
C ARG A 92 -3.87 2.49 -3.27
N ASP A 93 -3.20 2.58 -2.13
CA ASP A 93 -2.54 1.41 -1.52
C ASP A 93 -3.57 0.37 -1.07
N PHE A 94 -4.65 0.80 -0.40
CA PHE A 94 -5.74 -0.08 -0.01
C PHE A 94 -6.55 -0.58 -1.20
N GLY A 95 -6.75 0.22 -2.25
CA GLY A 95 -7.35 -0.27 -3.49
C GLY A 95 -6.56 -1.40 -4.13
N ARG A 96 -5.22 -1.37 -4.07
CA ARG A 96 -4.35 -2.47 -4.52
C ARG A 96 -4.42 -3.70 -3.61
N LEU A 97 -4.54 -3.49 -2.29
CA LEU A 97 -4.56 -4.59 -1.31
C LEU A 97 -5.91 -5.29 -1.21
N PHE A 98 -7.00 -4.52 -1.24
CA PHE A 98 -8.35 -5.01 -0.95
C PHE A 98 -9.29 -4.96 -2.15
N GLY A 99 -8.90 -4.35 -3.27
CA GLY A 99 -9.78 -4.14 -4.42
C GLY A 99 -10.40 -2.74 -4.41
N GLN A 100 -10.41 -2.11 -5.58
CA GLN A 100 -10.79 -0.70 -5.73
C GLN A 100 -12.28 -0.44 -5.42
N ASP A 101 -13.12 -1.44 -5.65
CA ASP A 101 -14.56 -1.45 -5.39
C ASP A 101 -14.90 -1.47 -3.89
N ARG A 102 -13.98 -1.95 -3.05
CA ARG A 102 -14.19 -2.02 -1.59
C ARG A 102 -13.64 -0.82 -0.82
N VAL A 103 -13.05 0.15 -1.51
CA VAL A 103 -12.41 1.32 -0.88
C VAL A 103 -13.02 2.61 -1.41
N GLY A 104 -13.37 3.50 -0.49
CA GLY A 104 -13.82 4.85 -0.76
C GLY A 104 -12.80 5.88 -0.26
N LEU A 105 -12.93 7.10 -0.78
CA LEU A 105 -12.15 8.27 -0.38
C LEU A 105 -13.10 9.42 -0.12
N ILE A 106 -13.01 10.04 1.05
CA ILE A 106 -13.76 11.25 1.39
C ILE A 106 -12.77 12.32 1.85
N THR A 107 -12.62 13.36 1.04
CA THR A 107 -11.86 14.58 1.37
C THR A 107 -12.76 15.78 1.19
N GLY A 108 -12.34 16.96 1.67
CA GLY A 108 -13.19 18.17 1.63
C GLY A 108 -13.63 18.62 0.24
N ASP A 109 -12.98 18.15 -0.81
CA ASP A 109 -13.25 18.51 -2.20
C ASP A 109 -13.65 17.33 -3.10
N LEU A 110 -13.55 16.10 -2.61
CA LEU A 110 -13.76 14.91 -3.44
C LEU A 110 -14.28 13.74 -2.60
N SER A 111 -15.39 13.17 -3.06
CA SER A 111 -15.93 11.92 -2.55
C SER A 111 -15.95 10.86 -3.65
N ILE A 112 -15.44 9.67 -3.34
CA ILE A 112 -15.40 8.51 -4.23
C ILE A 112 -15.89 7.31 -3.44
N ASN A 113 -16.85 6.56 -4.01
CA ASN A 113 -17.33 5.28 -3.48
C ASN A 113 -17.67 5.36 -1.97
N GLU A 114 -18.54 6.29 -1.60
CA GLU A 114 -18.89 6.59 -0.19
C GLU A 114 -19.59 5.42 0.52
N ALA A 115 -20.17 4.49 -0.24
CA ALA A 115 -20.79 3.28 0.29
C ALA A 115 -19.78 2.14 0.50
N ALA A 116 -18.49 2.36 0.24
CA ALA A 116 -17.47 1.34 0.42
C ALA A 116 -17.33 0.92 1.89
N PRO A 117 -17.07 -0.37 2.16
CA PRO A 117 -16.85 -0.86 3.52
C PRO A 117 -15.56 -0.31 4.16
N LEU A 118 -14.57 0.12 3.36
CA LEU A 118 -13.39 0.84 3.85
C LEU A 118 -13.38 2.28 3.32
N LEU A 119 -13.54 3.25 4.22
CA LEU A 119 -13.43 4.67 3.87
C LEU A 119 -12.08 5.24 4.31
N VAL A 120 -11.35 5.82 3.38
CA VAL A 120 -10.16 6.64 3.68
C VAL A 120 -10.57 8.10 3.69
N MET A 121 -10.23 8.84 4.75
CA MET A 121 -10.66 10.24 4.86
C MET A 121 -9.65 11.13 5.57
N THR A 122 -9.82 12.45 5.41
CA THR A 122 -9.14 13.44 6.24
C THR A 122 -9.87 13.67 7.55
N THR A 123 -9.14 14.02 8.61
CA THR A 123 -9.72 14.25 9.95
C THR A 123 -10.72 15.41 10.02
N GLU A 124 -10.69 16.33 9.06
CA GLU A 124 -11.58 17.50 8.99
C GLU A 124 -13.01 17.18 8.51
N ILE A 125 -13.27 15.94 8.07
CA ILE A 125 -14.55 15.52 7.49
C ILE A 125 -15.42 14.77 8.51
N PHE A 126 -14.97 14.67 9.77
CA PHE A 126 -15.69 14.00 10.86
C PHE A 126 -16.40 14.99 11.79
#